data_AF-A0A268JA39-F1
#
_entry.id   AF-A0A268JA39-F1
#
_cell.length_a   1.000
_cell.length_b   1.000
_cell.length_c   1.000
_cell.angle_alpha   90.00
_cell.angle_beta   90.00
_cell.angle_gamma   90.00
#
_symmetry.space_group_name_H-M   'P 1'
#
loop_
_entity.id
_entity.type
_entity.pdbx_description
1 polymer ?
#
loop_
_entity_poly.entity_id
_entity_poly.type
_entity_poly.pdbx_seq_one_letter_code
_entity_poly.pdbx_strand_id
1 'polypeptide(L)' 'TITGCSNGGETTKVSIDRINAEEVLSLDPDADIFQYEGVIYKTNIDWVEELSLTKDVQIGEIKTKNDTDTDFKDEMAN' A
#
# COMPACT_ATOMS: atom_id res chain seq x y z
N THR A 1 4.06 10.03 29.74
CA THR A 1 4.80 9.00 29.00
C THR A 1 3.81 7.96 28.56
N ILE A 2 3.50 7.91 27.26
CA ILE A 2 2.58 6.92 26.71
C ILE A 2 3.43 5.74 26.30
N THR A 3 3.47 4.70 27.14
CA THR A 3 4.12 3.43 26.84
C THR A 3 3.03 2.50 26.33
N GLY A 4 3.09 2.15 25.05
CA GLY A 4 2.20 1.18 24.43
C GLY A 4 2.99 0.14 23.67
N CYS A 5 3.10 -1.06 24.25
CA CYS A 5 3.14 -2.35 23.55
C CYS A 5 3.12 -3.44 24.63
N SER A 6 1.99 -4.13 24.77
CA SER A 6 1.94 -5.43 25.43
C SER A 6 1.15 -6.36 24.54
N ASN A 7 1.88 -7.30 23.95
CA ASN A 7 1.48 -8.70 23.79
C ASN A 7 2.77 -9.49 23.58
N GLY A 8 3.10 -10.34 24.55
CA GLY A 8 4.22 -11.29 24.49
C GLY A 8 3.95 -12.46 23.55
N GLY A 9 3.56 -12.16 22.31
CA GLY A 9 3.66 -13.08 21.18
C GLY A 9 4.97 -12.80 20.46
N GLU A 10 5.61 -13.83 19.92
CA GLU A 10 6.79 -13.68 19.08
C GLU A 10 6.50 -12.67 17.96
N THR A 11 7.02 -11.45 18.11
CA THR A 11 6.96 -10.46 17.03
C THR A 11 7.95 -10.91 15.97
N THR A 12 7.47 -11.51 14.89
CA THR A 12 8.24 -11.66 13.66
C THR A 12 8.65 -10.27 13.21
N LYS A 13 9.88 -9.89 13.53
CA LYS A 13 10.44 -8.59 13.17
C LYS A 13 10.83 -8.66 11.70
N VAL A 14 9.87 -8.38 10.83
CA VAL A 14 10.14 -8.19 9.41
C VAL A 14 10.76 -6.80 9.26
N SER A 15 12.06 -6.76 8.94
CA SER A 15 12.73 -5.53 8.52
C SER A 15 12.31 -5.27 7.08
N ILE A 16 11.15 -4.64 6.88
CA ILE A 16 10.67 -4.24 5.57
C ILE A 16 11.36 -2.92 5.22
N ASP A 17 12.53 -2.96 4.58
CA ASP A 17 13.19 -1.72 4.13
C ASP A 17 12.32 -0.99 3.08
N ARG A 18 11.48 -1.73 2.33
CA ARG A 18 10.38 -1.26 1.48
C ARG A 18 9.42 -2.42 1.18
N ILE A 19 8.11 -2.20 1.37
CA ILE A 19 7.09 -3.21 1.04
C ILE A 19 6.83 -3.17 -0.47
N ASN A 20 6.74 -4.33 -1.12
CA ASN A 20 6.39 -4.45 -2.53
C ASN A 20 4.93 -4.88 -2.73
N ALA A 21 4.45 -4.87 -3.98
CA ALA A 21 3.06 -5.23 -4.30
C ALA A 21 2.72 -6.69 -3.93
N GLU A 22 3.64 -7.63 -4.14
CA GLU A 22 3.48 -9.04 -3.79
C GLU A 22 3.25 -9.22 -2.28
N GLU A 23 4.02 -8.52 -1.45
CA GLU A 23 3.87 -8.54 0.01
C GLU A 23 2.53 -7.93 0.45
N VAL A 24 2.11 -6.81 -0.16
CA VAL A 24 0.81 -6.18 0.14
C VAL A 24 -0.34 -7.12 -0.21
N LEU A 25 -0.33 -7.72 -1.41
CA LEU A 25 -1.39 -8.62 -1.87
C LEU A 25 -1.37 -9.98 -1.13
N SER A 26 -0.22 -10.39 -0.61
CA SER A 26 -0.14 -11.56 0.27
C SER A 26 -0.80 -11.33 1.64
N LEU A 27 -0.78 -10.09 2.13
CA LEU A 27 -1.41 -9.69 3.40
C LEU A 27 -2.90 -9.36 3.23
N ASP A 28 -3.24 -8.74 2.10
CA ASP A 28 -4.61 -8.33 1.74
C ASP A 28 -4.83 -8.57 0.23
N PRO A 29 -5.35 -9.76 -0.14
CA PRO A 29 -5.56 -10.13 -1.54
C PRO A 29 -6.52 -9.23 -2.32
N ASP A 30 -7.39 -8.50 -1.62
CA ASP A 30 -8.39 -7.61 -2.20
C ASP A 30 -7.93 -6.14 -2.19
N ALA A 31 -6.66 -5.88 -1.82
CA ALA A 31 -6.12 -4.53 -1.79
C ALA A 31 -6.08 -3.90 -3.19
N ASP A 32 -6.74 -2.75 -3.34
CA ASP A 32 -6.66 -1.89 -4.52
C ASP A 32 -5.41 -1.01 -4.40
N ILE A 33 -4.43 -1.26 -5.28
CA ILE A 33 -3.09 -0.69 -5.20
C ILE A 33 -2.63 -0.07 -6.51
N PHE A 34 -1.79 0.95 -6.39
CA PHE A 34 -1.08 1.60 -7.50
C PHE A 34 0.40 1.73 -7.15
N GLN A 35 1.29 1.31 -8.04
CA GLN A 35 2.73 1.48 -7.86
C GLN A 35 3.24 2.69 -8.66
N TYR A 36 3.96 3.59 -8.00
CA TYR A 36 4.58 4.75 -8.66
C TYR A 36 5.91 5.12 -8.00
N GLU A 37 6.97 5.26 -8.81
CA GLU A 37 8.35 5.46 -8.36
C GLU A 37 8.78 4.47 -7.26
N GLY A 38 8.29 3.23 -7.39
CA GLY A 38 8.49 2.13 -6.47
C GLY A 38 7.86 2.31 -5.07
N VAL A 39 6.95 3.26 -4.91
CA VAL A 39 6.06 3.41 -3.75
C VAL A 39 4.73 2.75 -4.06
N ILE A 40 4.18 1.99 -3.11
CA ILE A 40 2.85 1.39 -3.20
C ILE A 40 1.84 2.32 -2.54
N TYR A 41 0.85 2.77 -3.31
CA TYR A 41 -0.32 3.51 -2.86
C TYR A 41 -1.49 2.54 -2.74
N LYS A 42 -2.26 2.63 -1.65
CA LYS A 42 -3.45 1.80 -1.40
C LYS A 42 -4.67 2.70 -1.18
N THR A 43 -5.80 2.34 -1.77
CA THR A 43 -7.09 3.05 -1.62
C THR A 43 -7.99 2.36 -0.59
N ASN A 44 -9.21 2.88 -0.39
CA ASN A 44 -10.21 2.31 0.52
C ASN A 44 -9.71 2.21 1.98
N ILE A 45 -9.02 3.25 2.43
CA ILE A 45 -8.53 3.36 3.80
C ILE A 45 -9.52 4.24 4.58
N ASP A 46 -10.27 3.64 5.50
CA ASP A 46 -11.40 4.28 6.21
C ASP A 46 -11.09 5.71 6.72
N TRP A 47 -9.95 5.89 7.40
CA TRP A 47 -9.60 7.19 7.96
C TRP A 47 -9.22 8.24 6.89
N VAL A 48 -8.79 7.82 5.69
CA VAL A 48 -8.48 8.71 4.57
C VAL A 48 -9.77 9.16 3.88
N GLU A 49 -10.74 8.25 3.73
CA GLU A 49 -12.04 8.52 3.09
C GLU A 49 -12.92 9.47 3.92
N GLU A 50 -12.69 9.56 5.24
CA GLU A 50 -13.36 10.53 6.12
C GLU A 50 -12.82 11.96 5.96
N LEU A 51 -11.68 12.16 5.29
CA LEU A 51 -11.08 13.46 5.10
C LEU A 51 -11.66 14.18 3.88
N SER A 52 -11.98 15.46 4.03
CA SER A 52 -12.32 16.32 2.89
C SER A 52 -11.03 16.75 2.16
N LEU A 53 -10.61 15.96 1.18
CA LEU A 53 -9.41 16.21 0.38
C LEU A 53 -9.74 16.92 -0.94
N THR A 54 -8.86 17.83 -1.36
CA THR A 54 -8.93 18.49 -2.67
C THR A 54 -7.70 18.13 -3.49
N LYS A 55 -7.88 17.90 -4.79
CA LYS A 55 -6.75 17.67 -5.71
C LYS A 55 -5.90 18.95 -5.82
N ASP A 56 -4.59 18.79 -5.67
CA ASP A 56 -3.62 19.88 -5.84
C ASP A 56 -2.83 19.67 -7.14
N VAL A 57 -1.75 18.89 -7.08
CA VAL A 57 -0.88 18.59 -8.24
C VAL A 57 -1.02 17.14 -8.69
N GLN A 58 -1.07 16.91 -10.00
CA GLN A 58 -0.99 15.56 -10.57
C GLN A 58 0.46 15.08 -10.54
N ILE A 59 0.70 13.98 -9.82
CA ILE A 59 2.03 13.38 -9.67
C ILE A 59 2.24 12.13 -10.53
N GLY A 60 1.20 11.59 -11.17
CA GLY A 60 1.33 10.36 -11.95
C GLY A 60 0.07 9.99 -12.74
N GLU A 61 0.14 8.87 -13.45
CA GLU A 61 -0.95 8.29 -14.24
C GLU A 61 -0.85 6.76 -14.24
N ILE A 62 -2.00 6.08 -14.17
CA ILE A 62 -2.08 4.63 -14.36
C ILE A 62 -1.97 4.35 -15.86
N LYS A 63 -0.90 3.67 -16.27
CA LYS A 63 -0.71 3.30 -17.68
C LYS A 63 -1.13 1.88 -18.00
N THR A 64 -1.10 0.99 -17.02
CA THR A 64 -1.43 -0.43 -17.21
C THR A 64 -2.24 -0.95 -16.03
N LYS A 65 -3.24 -1.77 -16.32
CA LYS A 65 -3.95 -2.56 -15.33
C LYS A 65 -3.35 -3.96 -15.28
N ASN A 66 -3.03 -4.44 -14.09
CA ASN A 66 -2.49 -5.77 -13.81
C ASN A 66 -3.50 -6.56 -12.97
N ASP A 67 -4.34 -7.33 -13.64
CA ASP A 67 -5.43 -8.09 -13.02
C ASP A 67 -5.00 -9.48 -12.51
N THR A 68 -3.78 -9.93 -12.83
CA THR A 68 -3.43 -11.37 -12.77
C THR A 68 -2.09 -11.70 -12.14
N ASP A 69 -1.17 -10.75 -11.99
CA ASP A 69 0.20 -10.99 -11.53
C ASP A 69 0.57 -10.07 -10.35
N THR A 70 1.46 -10.53 -9.49
CA THR A 70 2.07 -9.76 -8.40
C THR A 70 3.38 -9.06 -8.80
N ASP A 71 3.89 -9.27 -10.02
CA ASP A 71 5.02 -8.50 -10.59
C ASP A 71 4.59 -7.09 -11.05
N PHE A 72 4.40 -6.19 -10.09
CA PHE A 72 4.07 -4.79 -10.37
C PHE A 72 5.30 -3.98 -10.79
N LYS A 73 5.10 -3.17 -11.82
CA LYS A 73 6.03 -2.12 -12.23
C LYS A 73 5.39 -0.76 -11.94
N ASP A 74 6.23 0.27 -11.96
CA ASP A 74 5.72 1.62 -11.83
C ASP A 74 4.68 1.91 -12.92
N GLU A 75 3.67 2.69 -12.55
CA GLU A 75 2.53 3.08 -13.38
C GLU A 75 1.50 1.95 -13.59
N MET A 76 1.58 0.86 -12.81
CA MET A 76 0.60 -0.23 -12.79
C MET A 76 -0.37 -0.13 -11.60
N ALA A 77 -1.64 -0.44 -11.85
CA ALA A 77 -2.68 -0.66 -10.83
C ALA A 77 -3.40 -1.99 -11.08
N ASN A 78 -4.16 -2.52 -10.11
CA ASN A 78 -5.01 -3.72 -10.28
C ASN A 78 -6.50 -3.42 -10.50
#